data_AF-A0A519EMK7-F1
#
_entry.id   AF-A0A519EMK7-F1
#
_cell.length_a   1.000
_cell.length_b   1.000
_cell.length_c   1.000
_cell.angle_alpha   90.00
_cell.angle_beta   90.00
_cell.angle_gamma   90.00
#
_symmetry.space_group_name_H-M   'P 1'
#
loop_
_entity.id
_entity.type
_entity.pdbx_description
1 polymer ?
#
loop_
_entity_poly.entity_id
_entity_poly.type
_entity_poly.pdbx_seq_one_letter_code
_entity_poly.pdbx_strand_id
1 'polypeptide(L)' 'PLLFNIGLHTAHHENPHAHWSELARLHRERYRARVDPALNEGGLLPYMLRVLVLGTVVPRWRSRPLMPAVRAAPVEPHLH' A
#
# COMPACT_ATOMS: atom_id res chain seq x y z
N PRO A 1 7.13 11.68 -2.26
CA PRO A 1 5.85 10.96 -2.55
C PRO A 1 6.04 9.50 -3.02
N LEU A 2 7.09 9.17 -3.78
CA LEU A 2 7.30 7.82 -4.36
C LEU A 2 7.34 6.67 -3.35
N LEU A 3 7.93 6.86 -2.18
CA LEU A 3 8.03 5.80 -1.17
C LEU A 3 6.68 5.35 -0.58
N PHE A 4 5.64 6.17 -0.70
CA PHE A 4 4.35 5.93 -0.01
C PHE A 4 3.17 5.77 -0.97
N ASN A 5 3.36 6.07 -2.24
CA ASN A 5 2.38 5.76 -3.27
C ASN A 5 2.86 4.52 -4.03
N ILE A 6 2.36 3.36 -3.60
CA ILE A 6 2.77 2.06 -4.15
C ILE A 6 2.53 2.02 -5.66
N GLY A 7 1.41 2.56 -6.16
CA GLY A 7 1.17 2.60 -7.59
C GLY A 7 2.13 3.49 -8.37
N LEU A 8 2.63 4.59 -7.78
CA LEU A 8 3.62 5.46 -8.40
C LEU A 8 5.00 4.80 -8.38
N HIS A 9 5.31 4.08 -7.30
CA HIS A 9 6.52 3.27 -7.17
C HIS A 9 6.53 2.12 -8.19
N THR A 10 5.41 1.41 -8.38
CA THR A 10 5.25 0.39 -9.41
C THR A 10 5.44 0.97 -10.82
N ALA A 11 4.84 2.13 -11.11
CA ALA A 11 5.02 2.80 -12.39
C ALA A 11 6.50 3.13 -12.68
N HIS A 12 7.25 3.52 -11.64
CA HIS A 12 8.70 3.75 -11.74
C HIS A 12 9.50 2.49 -12.05
N HIS A 13 9.21 1.38 -11.39
CA HIS A 13 9.90 0.11 -11.65
C HIS A 13 9.59 -0.46 -13.04
N GLU A 14 8.36 -0.31 -13.52
CA GLU A 14 8.00 -0.77 -14.86
C GLU A 14 8.52 0.16 -15.97
N ASN A 15 8.76 1.45 -15.68
CA ASN A 15 9.25 2.43 -16.66
C ASN A 15 10.40 3.28 -16.06
N PRO A 16 11.57 2.69 -15.79
CA PRO A 16 12.66 3.35 -15.06
C PRO A 16 13.27 4.55 -15.81
N HIS A 17 13.14 4.58 -17.14
CA HIS A 17 13.65 5.66 -18.00
C HIS A 17 12.61 6.75 -18.32
N ALA A 18 11.37 6.62 -17.85
CA ALA A 18 10.34 7.61 -18.14
C ALA A 18 10.54 8.89 -17.33
N HIS A 19 10.21 10.03 -17.95
CA HIS A 19 10.27 11.32 -17.28
C HIS A 19 9.24 11.38 -16.14
N TRP A 20 9.56 12.07 -15.04
CA TRP A 20 8.71 12.11 -13.84
C TRP A 20 7.27 12.61 -14.09
N SER A 21 7.09 13.52 -15.05
CA SER A 21 5.77 14.00 -15.49
C SER A 21 4.95 12.90 -16.17
N GLU A 22 5.60 12.05 -16.96
CA GLU A 22 5.03 10.90 -17.63
C GLU A 22 4.73 9.77 -16.65
N LEU A 23 5.59 9.57 -15.65
CA LEU A 23 5.38 8.63 -14.57
C LEU A 23 4.14 8.95 -13.73
N ALA A 24 3.95 10.23 -13.40
CA ALA A 24 2.76 10.71 -12.70
C ALA A 24 1.48 10.55 -13.55
N ARG A 25 1.59 10.74 -14.87
CA ARG A 25 0.50 10.51 -15.83
C ARG A 25 0.14 9.02 -15.90
N LEU A 26 1.13 8.15 -16.14
CA LEU A 26 0.97 6.70 -16.19
C LEU A 26 0.39 6.15 -14.88
N HIS A 27 0.84 6.67 -13.73
CA HIS A 27 0.27 6.29 -12.44
C HIS A 27 -1.23 6.60 -12.37
N ARG A 28 -1.65 7.83 -12.71
CA ARG A 28 -3.06 8.23 -12.69
C ARG A 28 -3.92 7.43 -13.65
N GLU A 29 -3.43 7.19 -14.87
CA GLU A 29 -4.20 6.59 -15.96
C GLU A 29 -4.24 5.05 -15.89
N ARG A 30 -3.15 4.41 -15.45
CA ARG A 30 -2.95 2.97 -15.69
C ARG A 30 -2.73 2.15 -14.42
N TYR A 31 -2.01 2.71 -13.44
CA TYR A 31 -1.61 1.95 -12.24
C TYR A 31 -2.52 2.19 -11.04
N ARG A 32 -3.13 3.38 -10.91
CA ARG A 32 -4.02 3.71 -9.80
C ARG A 32 -5.19 2.73 -9.69
N ALA A 33 -5.75 2.29 -10.82
CA ALA A 33 -6.85 1.33 -10.86
C ALA A 33 -6.43 -0.14 -10.62
N ARG A 34 -5.13 -0.45 -10.72
CA ARG A 34 -4.58 -1.80 -10.53
C ARG A 34 -4.16 -2.08 -9.09
N VAL A 35 -4.16 -1.04 -8.25
CA VAL A 35 -3.71 -1.09 -6.87
C VAL A 35 -4.92 -0.76 -5.98
N ASP A 36 -5.05 -1.47 -4.85
CA ASP A 36 -6.12 -1.21 -3.90
C ASP A 36 -6.14 0.28 -3.51
N PRO A 37 -7.29 0.97 -3.53
CA PRO A 37 -7.38 2.39 -3.21
C PRO A 37 -6.74 2.76 -1.85
N ALA A 38 -6.76 1.86 -0.87
CA ALA A 38 -6.14 2.07 0.43
C ALA A 38 -4.59 2.11 0.38
N LEU A 39 -3.98 1.64 -0.71
CA LEU A 39 -2.53 1.68 -0.93
C LEU A 39 -2.09 2.92 -1.76
N ASN A 40 -3.04 3.66 -2.32
CA ASN A 40 -2.78 4.89 -3.07
C ASN A 40 -2.76 6.11 -2.12
N GLU A 41 -1.82 6.11 -1.17
CA GLU A 41 -1.72 7.21 -0.19
C GLU A 41 -1.29 8.53 -0.84
N GLY A 42 -1.95 9.62 -0.44
CA GLY A 42 -1.70 10.97 -0.98
C GLY A 42 -0.35 11.58 -0.55
N GLY A 43 0.31 10.99 0.45
CA GLY A 43 1.62 11.42 0.94
C GLY A 43 1.96 10.84 2.32
N LEU A 44 3.22 10.97 2.72
CA LEU A 44 3.72 10.46 4.00
C LEU A 44 3.05 11.13 5.21
N LEU A 45 3.04 12.47 5.23
CA LEU A 45 2.52 13.24 6.35
C LEU A 45 1.03 12.98 6.62
N PRO A 46 0.11 13.02 5.63
CA PRO A 46 -1.29 12.69 5.87
C PRO A 46 -1.48 11.24 6.34
N TYR A 47 -0.67 10.29 5.82
CA TYR A 47 -0.68 8.91 6.29
C TYR A 47 -0.26 8.78 7.77
N MET A 48 0.86 9.39 8.16
CA MET A 48 1.34 9.37 9.54
C MET A 48 0.33 10.00 10.50
N LEU A 49 -0.24 11.16 10.14
CA LEU A 49 -1.27 11.80 10.96
C LEU A 49 -2.49 10.88 11.15
N ARG A 50 -2.99 10.28 10.05
CA ARG A 50 -4.14 9.38 10.07
C ARG A 50 -3.89 8.14 10.92
N VAL A 51 -2.74 7.50 10.77
CA VAL A 51 -2.46 6.20 11.41
C VAL A 51 -1.90 6.36 12.82
N LEU A 52 -0.92 7.25 13.01
CA LEU A 52 -0.21 7.40 14.28
C LEU A 52 -0.90 8.34 15.27
N VAL A 53 -1.70 9.30 14.79
CA VAL A 53 -2.42 10.23 15.66
C VAL A 53 -3.90 9.87 15.75
N LEU A 54 -4.61 9.76 14.62
CA LEU A 54 -6.04 9.45 14.67
C LEU A 54 -6.30 7.96 14.98
N GLY A 55 -5.43 7.06 14.55
CA GLY A 55 -5.56 5.61 14.77
C GLY A 55 -5.34 5.16 16.22
N THR A 56 -4.71 5.99 17.07
CA THR A 56 -4.56 5.70 18.51
C THR A 56 -5.88 5.87 19.24
N VAL A 57 -6.65 6.90 18.87
CA VAL A 57 -7.95 7.22 19.47
C VAL A 57 -9.10 6.47 18.80
N VAL A 58 -9.04 6.31 17.47
CA VAL A 58 -10.16 5.80 16.69
C VAL A 58 -9.71 4.58 15.85
N PRO A 59 -10.10 3.35 16.26
CA PRO A 59 -9.61 2.11 15.65
C PRO A 59 -9.83 1.98 14.13
N ARG A 60 -10.86 2.65 13.58
CA ARG A 60 -11.16 2.62 12.14
C ARG A 60 -10.08 3.23 11.25
N TRP A 61 -9.21 4.08 11.81
CA TRP A 61 -8.15 4.76 11.04
C TRP A 61 -6.80 4.04 11.08
N ARG A 62 -6.71 2.92 11.81
CA ARG A 62 -5.51 2.07 11.82
C ARG A 62 -5.25 1.48 10.44
N SER A 63 -3.97 1.24 10.13
CA SER A 63 -3.61 0.48 8.94
C SER A 63 -4.14 -0.95 9.04
N ARG A 64 -4.54 -1.52 7.90
CA ARG A 64 -4.98 -2.92 7.80
C ARG A 64 -4.11 -3.63 6.77
N PRO A 65 -3.52 -4.79 7.10
CA PRO A 65 -2.81 -5.58 6.11
C PRO A 65 -3.81 -6.12 5.08
N LEU A 66 -3.47 -6.00 3.80
CA LEU A 66 -4.25 -6.58 2.70
C LEU A 66 -3.77 -7.99 2.33
N MET A 67 -2.79 -8.53 3.07
CA MET A 67 -2.34 -9.90 2.90
C MET A 67 -3.48 -10.85 3.26
N PRO A 68 -3.73 -11.91 2.46
CA PRO A 68 -4.65 -12.96 2.83
C PRO A 68 -4.31 -13.48 4.23
N ALA A 69 -5.33 -13.67 5.08
CA ALA A 69 -5.11 -14.33 6.36
C ALA A 69 -4.51 -15.71 6.06
N VAL A 70 -3.25 -15.91 6.46
CA VAL A 70 -2.64 -17.24 6.44
C VAL A 70 -3.51 -18.08 7.35
N ARG A 71 -4.32 -18.96 6.77
CA ARG A 71 -5.04 -19.97 7.51
C ARG A 71 -3.95 -20.82 8.16
N ALA A 72 -3.76 -20.68 9.47
CA ALA A 72 -2.85 -21.53 10.20
C ALA A 72 -3.24 -22.98 9.88
N ALA A 73 -2.32 -23.72 9.24
CA ALA A 73 -2.53 -25.14 9.03
C ALA A 73 -2.73 -25.78 10.42
N PRO A 74 -3.65 -26.74 10.57
CA PRO A 74 -3.75 -27.50 11.81
C PRO A 74 -2.37 -28.11 12.10
N VAL A 75 -1.82 -27.80 13.28
CA VAL A 75 -0.63 -28.50 13.77
C VAL A 75 -1.11 -29.89 14.14
N GLU A 76 -0.93 -30.85 13.24
CA GLU A 76 -1.10 -32.28 13.55
C GLU A 76 -0.04 -32.64 14.61
N PRO A 77 -0.43 -33.09 15.81
CA PRO A 77 0.53 -33.53 16.80
C PRO A 77 1.12 -34.87 16.33
N HIS A 78 2.34 -34.82 15.78
CA HIS A 78 3.11 -36.02 15.48
C HIS A 78 3.50 -36.70 16.80
N LEU A 79 2.76 -37.74 17.16
CA LEU A 79 3.08 -38.62 18.27
C LEU A 79 4.21 -39.57 17.83
N HIS A 80 5.40 -39.39 18.40
CA HIS A 80 6.48 -40.37 18.39
C HIS A 80 7.03 -40.53 19.80
#